data_AF-A0A2E8QQN6-F1
#
_entry.id   AF-A0A2E8QQN6-F1
#
_cell.length_a   1.000
_cell.length_b   1.000
_cell.length_c   1.000
_cell.angle_alpha   90.00
_cell.angle_beta   90.00
_cell.angle_gamma   90.00
#
_symmetry.space_group_name_H-M   'P 1'
#
loop_
_entity.id
_entity.type
_entity.pdbx_description
1 polymer ?
#
loop_
_entity_poly.entity_id
_entity_poly.type
_entity_poly.pdbx_seq_one_letter_code
_entity_poly.pdbx_strand_id
1 'polypeptide(L)'
;MRGRLQRFDYRRSSYHRVTQDWVCGHAAAGRPCQIGPDANGHCRADFECRPRQNEDGRWGCNRSEAAGGRCENGPLPDGSCCRAIPKCQPVRSLPAKRRAVSRWVMAVSIGLIAVAMGSSAMKTAFSPGDLSAGHGLLNEDCSVCHTAFNAGPSGWIHAAFFQNNIEADNHLCLTCHNLGDTPNTAHSQPPSALRPTGLDSSQTSRKTLTLAMTRSLTGAHEEEEALACMSCHTEHKGRNMDISLMSNDQCQSCHESAFLSFSQGHPNFGSYPYLRRTGIAFDHVSHIKKHFQDEEFVAQAPTTCAHCHAPSIDGAAMVTSGFETSCAACHAGEIKGDAR
;
A
#
# COMPACT_ATOMS: atom_id res chain seq x y z
N MET A 1 52.26 -2.49 32.99
CA MET A 1 51.72 -1.48 33.92
C MET A 1 50.23 -1.72 34.08
N ARG A 2 49.78 -2.16 35.27
CA ARG A 2 48.33 -2.34 35.55
C ARG A 2 47.69 -0.96 35.61
N GLY A 3 46.92 -0.60 34.57
CA GLY A 3 46.11 0.61 34.57
C GLY A 3 45.18 0.58 35.78
N ARG A 4 45.28 1.57 36.68
CA ARG A 4 44.38 1.70 37.82
C ARG A 4 42.97 1.88 37.28
N LEU A 5 42.12 0.87 37.45
CA LEU A 5 40.68 1.02 37.31
C LEU A 5 40.23 2.17 38.22
N GLN A 6 39.53 3.15 37.63
CA GLN A 6 39.00 4.30 38.35
C GLN A 6 38.10 3.79 39.49
N ARG A 7 38.36 4.20 40.74
CA ARG A 7 37.56 3.75 41.89
C ARG A 7 36.21 4.47 41.86
N PHE A 8 35.14 3.75 41.53
CA PHE A 8 33.77 4.24 41.52
C PHE A 8 33.14 4.18 42.93
N ASP A 9 33.73 4.89 43.89
CA ASP A 9 33.10 5.10 45.19
C ASP A 9 32.47 6.50 45.27
N TYR A 10 31.46 6.65 46.12
CA TYR A 10 30.70 7.91 46.27
C TYR A 10 31.53 9.05 46.86
N ARG A 11 32.70 8.75 47.47
CA ARG A 11 33.61 9.75 48.03
C ARG A 11 34.57 10.29 46.97
N ARG A 12 34.97 9.48 46.00
CA ARG A 12 36.08 9.73 45.06
C ARG A 12 35.66 9.88 43.60
N SER A 13 34.42 9.55 43.25
CA SER A 13 33.89 9.76 41.89
C SER A 13 32.51 10.41 41.93
N SER A 14 32.25 11.35 41.02
CA SER A 14 30.92 11.87 40.78
C SER A 14 30.09 10.83 40.03
N TYR A 15 28.92 10.46 40.55
CA TYR A 15 28.00 9.56 39.86
C TYR A 15 27.47 10.21 38.56
N HIS A 16 27.88 9.67 37.41
CA HIS A 16 27.43 10.18 36.10
C HIS A 16 26.04 9.63 35.77
N ARG A 17 25.04 10.52 35.70
CA ARG A 17 23.63 10.15 35.47
C ARG A 17 23.31 10.06 33.97
N VAL A 18 23.78 8.99 33.33
CA VAL A 18 23.67 8.79 31.86
C VAL A 18 22.22 8.78 31.36
N THR A 19 21.28 8.32 32.19
CA THR A 19 19.85 8.20 31.84
C THR A 19 19.06 9.50 32.03
N GLN A 20 19.64 10.54 32.64
CA GLN A 20 18.94 11.79 32.84
C GLN A 20 18.95 12.67 31.59
N ASP A 21 17.79 13.24 31.28
CA ASP A 21 17.63 14.14 30.14
C ASP A 21 18.24 15.52 30.36
N TRP A 22 18.48 15.88 31.62
CA TRP A 22 19.02 17.17 32.05
C TRP A 22 20.31 16.97 32.83
N VAL A 23 21.29 17.82 32.57
CA VAL A 23 22.56 17.88 33.29
C VAL A 23 22.74 19.28 33.91
N CYS A 24 23.48 19.33 35.02
CA CYS A 24 23.77 20.60 35.70
C CYS A 24 24.45 21.58 34.75
N GLY A 25 24.04 22.86 34.76
CA GLY A 25 24.64 23.90 33.93
C GLY A 25 26.12 24.15 34.22
N HIS A 26 26.58 23.88 35.45
CA HIS A 26 27.99 23.97 35.82
C HIS A 26 28.83 22.76 35.42
N ALA A 27 28.23 21.71 34.83
CA ALA A 27 28.95 20.53 34.40
C ALA A 27 30.00 20.86 33.32
N ALA A 28 29.72 21.81 32.43
CA ALA A 28 30.66 22.25 31.39
C ALA A 28 31.92 22.92 31.97
N ALA A 29 31.81 23.56 33.13
CA ALA A 29 32.92 24.16 33.85
C ALA A 29 33.65 23.17 34.78
N GLY A 30 33.32 21.87 34.72
CA GLY A 30 33.90 20.83 35.57
C GLY A 30 33.47 20.89 37.05
N ARG A 31 32.44 21.70 37.37
CA ARG A 31 31.93 21.88 38.74
C ARG A 31 30.45 21.50 38.87
N PRO A 32 30.04 20.28 38.47
CA PRO A 32 28.65 19.87 38.60
C PRO A 32 28.24 19.76 40.08
N CYS A 33 27.02 20.15 40.40
CA CYS A 33 26.45 19.88 41.71
C CYS A 33 26.18 18.38 41.89
N GLN A 34 26.26 17.88 43.12
CA GLN A 34 26.05 16.45 43.42
C GLN A 34 24.58 16.01 43.28
N ILE A 35 23.64 16.96 43.47
CA ILE A 35 22.20 16.68 43.44
C ILE A 35 21.68 16.52 42.01
N GLY A 36 22.23 17.30 41.06
CA GLY A 36 21.74 17.41 39.70
C GLY A 36 20.36 18.10 39.60
N PRO A 37 19.90 18.38 38.36
CA PRO A 37 18.56 18.91 38.13
C PRO A 37 17.45 17.86 38.37
N ASP A 38 16.20 18.32 38.43
CA ASP A 38 15.03 17.42 38.39
C ASP A 38 14.74 16.91 36.96
N ALA A 39 13.68 16.11 36.81
CA ALA A 39 13.24 15.57 35.51
C ALA A 39 12.72 16.66 34.54
N ASN A 40 12.33 17.83 35.06
CA ASN A 40 11.77 18.94 34.31
C ASN A 40 12.81 19.98 33.90
N GLY A 41 14.05 19.86 34.40
CA GLY A 41 15.14 20.79 34.10
C GLY A 41 15.28 21.94 35.10
N HIS A 42 14.77 21.81 36.33
CA HIS A 42 14.99 22.78 37.39
C HIS A 42 16.22 22.45 38.24
N CYS A 43 16.98 23.49 38.61
CA CYS A 43 18.09 23.34 39.55
C CYS A 43 17.57 23.15 40.97
N ARG A 44 18.06 22.11 41.65
CA ARG A 44 17.67 21.74 43.02
C ARG A 44 18.76 22.01 44.07
N ALA A 45 19.88 22.58 43.65
CA ALA A 45 21.04 22.79 44.51
C ALA A 45 20.98 24.17 45.15
N ASP A 46 20.94 24.19 46.48
CA ASP A 46 21.05 25.41 47.29
C ASP A 46 22.41 25.48 48.03
N PHE A 47 23.00 24.32 48.38
CA PHE A 47 24.28 24.21 49.07
C PHE A 47 25.16 23.07 48.52
N GLU A 48 26.48 23.11 48.80
CA GLU A 48 27.46 22.14 48.28
C GLU A 48 27.30 20.72 48.82
N CYS A 49 26.78 20.56 50.03
CA CYS A 49 26.45 19.26 50.60
C CYS A 49 25.19 19.35 51.46
N ARG A 50 24.58 18.20 51.75
CA ARG A 50 23.52 18.07 52.75
C ARG A 50 24.11 17.42 54.00
N PRO A 51 24.28 18.15 55.10
CA PRO A 51 24.72 17.60 56.37
C PRO A 51 23.81 16.46 56.83
N ARG A 52 24.37 15.45 57.48
CA ARG A 52 23.63 14.33 58.07
C ARG A 52 23.72 14.42 59.58
N GLN A 53 22.61 14.22 60.27
CA GLN A 53 22.63 14.14 61.73
C GLN A 53 23.24 12.80 62.15
N ASN A 54 24.23 12.87 63.03
CA ASN A 54 24.86 11.69 63.63
C ASN A 54 23.98 11.14 64.77
N GLU A 55 24.29 9.92 65.23
CA GLU A 55 23.60 9.28 66.36
C GLU A 55 23.65 10.13 67.65
N ASP A 56 24.71 10.94 67.82
CA ASP A 56 24.88 11.88 68.94
C ASP A 56 24.09 13.20 68.78
N GLY A 57 23.19 13.31 67.79
CA GLY A 57 22.38 14.50 67.54
C GLY A 57 23.11 15.67 66.85
N ARG A 58 24.44 15.60 66.68
CA ARG A 58 25.26 16.64 66.01
C ARG A 58 25.22 16.50 64.49
N TRP A 59 25.26 17.63 63.78
CA TRP A 59 25.36 17.64 62.32
C TRP A 59 26.78 17.32 61.82
N GLY A 60 26.89 16.30 60.98
CA GLY A 60 28.11 15.93 60.27
C GLY A 60 28.12 16.43 58.83
N CYS A 61 29.23 17.03 58.39
CA CYS A 61 29.44 17.39 56.98
C CYS A 61 29.55 16.12 56.12
N ASN A 62 28.73 16.02 55.07
CA ASN A 62 28.70 14.89 54.14
C ASN A 62 29.25 15.25 52.75
N ARG A 63 30.14 16.25 52.66
CA ARG A 63 30.80 16.66 51.42
C ARG A 63 31.85 15.63 51.01
N SER A 64 31.80 15.16 49.77
CA SER A 64 32.69 14.12 49.24
C SER A 64 34.12 14.63 49.02
N GLU A 65 35.11 13.72 49.01
CA GLU A 65 36.50 14.06 48.68
C GLU A 65 36.59 14.63 47.25
N ALA A 66 35.83 14.07 46.30
CA ALA A 66 35.72 14.55 44.93
C ALA A 66 35.17 15.98 44.81
N ALA A 67 34.42 16.46 45.82
CA ALA A 67 33.93 17.83 45.90
C ALA A 67 34.86 18.78 46.69
N GLY A 68 36.05 18.32 47.09
CA GLY A 68 37.02 19.10 47.88
C GLY A 68 37.01 18.79 49.39
N GLY A 69 36.41 17.68 49.82
CA GLY A 69 36.43 17.22 51.21
C GLY A 69 35.51 18.01 52.15
N ARG A 70 35.61 17.71 53.46
CA ARG A 70 34.77 18.33 54.51
C ARG A 70 34.92 19.85 54.50
N CYS A 71 33.82 20.56 54.74
CA CYS A 71 33.85 22.02 54.88
C CYS A 71 34.68 22.42 56.11
N GLU A 72 35.55 23.43 55.96
CA GLU A 72 36.40 23.93 57.05
C GLU A 72 35.60 24.35 58.28
N ASN A 73 34.51 25.12 58.08
CA ASN A 73 33.67 25.60 59.17
C ASN A 73 32.57 24.62 59.61
N GLY A 74 32.48 23.43 58.99
CA GLY A 74 31.42 22.47 59.26
C GLY A 74 30.01 22.96 58.87
N PRO A 75 28.96 22.17 59.18
CA PRO A 75 27.57 22.57 58.97
C PRO A 75 27.10 23.59 60.02
N LEU A 76 26.11 24.40 59.66
CA LEU A 76 25.47 25.37 60.55
C LEU A 76 24.56 24.67 61.58
N PRO A 77 24.21 25.33 62.71
CA PRO A 77 23.37 24.74 63.76
C PRO A 77 21.99 24.29 63.29
N ASP A 78 21.46 24.92 62.24
CA ASP A 78 20.19 24.59 61.59
C ASP A 78 20.27 23.35 60.67
N GLY A 79 21.46 22.75 60.52
CA GLY A 79 21.70 21.60 59.64
C GLY A 79 21.95 21.96 58.18
N SER A 80 22.06 23.24 57.83
CA SER A 80 22.46 23.68 56.49
C SER A 80 23.98 23.67 56.32
N CYS A 81 24.47 23.62 55.08
CA CYS A 81 25.90 23.67 54.81
C CYS A 81 26.36 25.13 54.71
N CYS A 82 27.54 25.43 55.27
CA CYS A 82 28.13 26.77 55.22
C CYS A 82 28.56 27.27 53.82
N ARG A 83 28.42 26.45 52.76
CA ARG A 83 28.75 26.81 51.37
C ARG A 83 27.52 26.77 50.48
N ALA A 84 26.94 27.95 50.23
CA ALA A 84 25.84 28.12 49.28
C ALA A 84 26.34 28.01 47.83
N ILE A 85 25.55 27.38 46.95
CA ILE A 85 25.84 27.32 45.50
C ILE A 85 24.87 28.25 44.77
N PRO A 86 25.32 29.07 43.80
CA PRO A 86 24.42 29.79 42.91
C PRO A 86 23.59 28.82 42.05
N LYS A 87 22.30 29.12 41.86
CA LYS A 87 21.44 28.29 41.01
C LYS A 87 21.95 28.33 39.56
N CYS A 88 22.07 27.16 38.95
CA CYS A 88 22.46 27.02 37.54
C CYS A 88 21.21 26.91 36.65
N GLN A 89 21.39 27.13 35.34
CA GLN A 89 20.40 26.76 34.33
C GLN A 89 20.75 25.37 33.78
N PRO A 90 19.97 24.32 34.08
CA PRO A 90 20.23 22.99 33.56
C PRO A 90 20.13 22.94 32.03
N VAL A 91 20.98 22.12 31.42
CA VAL A 91 21.00 21.94 29.96
C VAL A 91 20.65 20.51 29.59
N ARG A 92 20.04 20.32 28.41
CA ARG A 92 19.73 18.97 27.90
C ARG A 92 21.00 18.17 27.69
N SER A 93 20.98 16.90 28.10
CA SER A 93 22.07 15.96 27.86
C SER A 93 22.24 15.67 26.36
N LEU A 94 23.44 15.27 25.93
CA LEU A 94 23.70 14.90 24.53
C LEU A 94 22.76 13.79 24.03
N PRO A 95 22.47 12.71 24.81
CA PRO A 95 21.48 11.71 24.40
C PRO A 95 20.07 12.29 24.25
N ALA A 96 19.66 13.25 25.10
CA ALA A 96 18.34 13.87 25.00
C ALA A 96 18.23 14.78 23.76
N LYS A 97 19.28 15.55 23.45
CA LYS A 97 19.35 16.35 22.22
C LYS A 97 19.29 15.46 20.98
N ARG A 98 20.07 14.37 20.95
CA ARG A 98 20.05 13.40 19.84
C ARG A 98 18.67 12.75 19.66
N ARG A 99 18.04 12.30 20.76
CA ARG A 99 16.67 11.75 20.72
C ARG A 99 15.65 12.76 20.17
N ALA A 100 15.74 14.02 20.57
CA ALA A 100 14.85 15.06 20.04
C ALA A 100 15.06 15.28 18.53
N VAL A 101 16.31 15.40 18.09
CA VAL A 101 16.62 15.53 16.65
C VAL A 101 16.13 14.32 15.86
N SER A 102 16.39 13.09 16.34
CA SER A 102 15.92 11.87 15.68
C SER A 102 14.40 11.81 15.56
N ARG A 103 13.65 12.24 16.59
CA ARG A 103 12.18 12.32 16.53
C ARG A 103 11.71 13.33 15.49
N TRP A 104 12.35 14.49 15.41
CA TRP A 104 12.03 15.50 14.40
C TRP A 104 12.34 15.03 12.98
N VAL A 105 13.51 14.41 12.77
CA VAL A 105 13.89 13.84 11.46
C VAL A 105 12.89 12.76 11.04
N MET A 106 12.48 11.89 11.97
CA MET A 106 11.46 10.87 11.69
C MET A 106 10.11 11.51 11.32
N ALA A 107 9.65 12.51 12.07
CA ALA A 107 8.39 13.20 11.78
C ALA A 107 8.42 13.92 10.42
N VAL A 108 9.51 14.62 10.10
CA VAL A 108 9.70 15.28 8.80
C VAL A 108 9.76 14.25 7.67
N SER A 109 10.45 13.14 7.87
CA SER A 109 10.54 12.08 6.86
C SER A 109 9.16 11.47 6.57
N ILE A 110 8.38 11.16 7.61
CA ILE A 110 7.00 10.67 7.46
C ILE A 110 6.14 11.71 6.75
N GLY A 111 6.25 12.99 7.12
CA GLY A 111 5.52 14.08 6.47
C GLY A 111 5.87 14.22 4.99
N LEU A 112 7.16 14.16 4.63
CA LEU A 112 7.62 14.21 3.24
C LEU A 112 7.11 13.02 2.43
N ILE A 113 7.12 11.81 3.00
CA ILE A 113 6.55 10.62 2.35
C ILE A 113 5.05 10.79 2.13
N ALA A 114 4.31 11.28 3.13
CA ALA A 114 2.87 11.51 3.01
C ALA A 114 2.53 12.54 1.90
N VAL A 115 3.29 13.63 1.84
CA VAL A 115 3.15 14.64 0.78
C VAL A 115 3.51 14.06 -0.59
N ALA A 116 4.59 13.29 -0.68
CA ALA A 116 4.99 12.62 -1.91
C ALA A 116 3.89 11.67 -2.39
N MET A 117 3.35 10.81 -1.51
CA MET A 117 2.25 9.89 -1.84
C MET A 117 0.97 10.60 -2.32
N GLY A 118 0.72 11.83 -1.85
CA GLY A 118 -0.39 12.65 -2.31
C GLY A 118 -0.21 13.27 -3.71
N SER A 119 1.02 13.31 -4.23
CA SER A 119 1.34 13.93 -5.52
C SER A 119 0.77 13.13 -6.69
N SER A 120 0.38 13.82 -7.77
CA SER A 120 -0.10 13.19 -9.00
C SER A 120 0.94 12.27 -9.62
N ALA A 121 2.22 12.66 -9.61
CA ALA A 121 3.33 11.85 -10.14
C ALA A 121 3.45 10.49 -9.43
N MET A 122 3.29 10.46 -8.11
CA MET A 122 3.30 9.21 -7.35
C MET A 122 2.04 8.38 -7.63
N LYS A 123 0.86 9.00 -7.77
CA LYS A 123 -0.35 8.28 -8.19
C LYS A 123 -0.17 7.62 -9.56
N THR A 124 0.50 8.26 -10.51
CA THR A 124 0.77 7.67 -11.83
C THR A 124 1.83 6.57 -11.77
N ALA A 125 2.88 6.72 -10.96
CA ALA A 125 3.96 5.73 -10.84
C ALA A 125 3.54 4.44 -10.14
N PHE A 126 2.56 4.52 -9.23
CA PHE A 126 2.02 3.36 -8.49
C PHE A 126 0.64 2.92 -8.98
N SER A 127 0.09 3.58 -10.01
CA SER A 127 -1.12 3.11 -10.67
C SER A 127 -0.75 1.96 -11.62
N PRO A 128 -1.51 0.86 -11.64
CA PRO A 128 -1.29 -0.24 -12.57
C PRO A 128 -1.46 0.20 -14.04
N GLY A 129 -2.10 1.35 -14.29
CA GLY A 129 -2.37 1.89 -15.62
C GLY A 129 -3.88 2.01 -15.89
N ASP A 130 -4.23 2.72 -16.95
CA ASP A 130 -5.62 2.85 -17.41
C ASP A 130 -6.16 1.50 -17.91
N LEU A 131 -7.44 1.24 -17.67
CA LEU A 131 -8.16 0.12 -18.26
C LEU A 131 -8.39 0.36 -19.77
N SER A 132 -8.71 -0.72 -20.49
CA SER A 132 -9.06 -0.76 -21.90
C SER A 132 -10.31 0.06 -22.17
N ALA A 133 -10.54 0.45 -23.43
CA ALA A 133 -11.70 1.28 -23.79
C ALA A 133 -13.05 0.69 -23.34
N GLY A 134 -13.18 -0.65 -23.33
CA GLY A 134 -14.41 -1.33 -22.90
C GLY A 134 -14.68 -1.23 -21.40
N HIS A 135 -13.63 -1.16 -20.59
CA HIS A 135 -13.73 -1.07 -19.12
C HIS A 135 -13.35 0.30 -18.56
N GLY A 136 -13.08 1.29 -19.40
CA GLY A 136 -12.53 2.59 -18.98
C GLY A 136 -13.43 3.40 -18.03
N LEU A 137 -14.71 3.05 -17.88
CA LEU A 137 -15.61 3.64 -16.88
C LEU A 137 -15.33 3.11 -15.46
N LEU A 138 -14.75 1.91 -15.34
CA LEU A 138 -14.43 1.25 -14.07
C LEU A 138 -13.08 1.69 -13.49
N ASN A 139 -12.37 2.60 -14.16
CA ASN A 139 -11.02 3.06 -13.80
C ASN A 139 -10.91 3.56 -12.34
N GLU A 140 -11.99 4.11 -11.80
CA GLU A 140 -12.03 4.72 -10.46
C GLU A 140 -12.51 3.72 -9.38
N ASP A 141 -13.14 2.61 -9.77
CA ASP A 141 -13.80 1.65 -8.87
C ASP A 141 -13.14 0.27 -8.95
N CYS A 142 -11.92 0.17 -8.39
CA CYS A 142 -11.10 -1.04 -8.43
C CYS A 142 -11.81 -2.28 -7.84
N SER A 143 -12.74 -2.09 -6.91
CA SER A 143 -13.50 -3.18 -6.27
C SER A 143 -14.44 -3.93 -7.21
N VAL A 144 -14.74 -3.36 -8.39
CA VAL A 144 -15.53 -4.03 -9.43
C VAL A 144 -14.78 -5.22 -10.00
N CYS A 145 -13.45 -5.22 -10.00
CA CYS A 145 -12.63 -6.32 -10.52
C CYS A 145 -11.77 -7.01 -9.45
N HIS A 146 -11.49 -6.31 -8.34
CA HIS A 146 -10.60 -6.79 -7.29
C HIS A 146 -11.29 -6.81 -5.93
N THR A 147 -11.57 -8.01 -5.42
CA THR A 147 -12.22 -8.25 -4.12
C THR A 147 -11.44 -7.63 -2.94
N ALA A 148 -10.12 -7.55 -3.07
CA ALA A 148 -9.25 -6.94 -2.08
C ALA A 148 -9.65 -5.50 -1.73
N PHE A 149 -10.24 -4.75 -2.67
CA PHE A 149 -10.63 -3.36 -2.42
C PHE A 149 -11.86 -3.22 -1.51
N ASN A 150 -12.67 -4.26 -1.38
CA ASN A 150 -13.80 -4.30 -0.44
C ASN A 150 -13.39 -4.59 1.01
N ALA A 151 -12.18 -5.11 1.25
CA ALA A 151 -11.68 -5.46 2.58
C ALA A 151 -11.08 -4.27 3.37
N GLY A 152 -11.17 -3.05 2.82
CA GLY A 152 -10.67 -1.83 3.44
C GLY A 152 -9.13 -1.71 3.47
N PRO A 153 -8.58 -0.73 4.21
CA PRO A 153 -7.17 -0.35 4.10
C PRO A 153 -6.17 -1.45 4.42
N SER A 154 -6.49 -2.35 5.36
CA SER A 154 -5.65 -3.51 5.69
C SER A 154 -5.64 -4.55 4.57
N GLY A 155 -6.77 -4.74 3.88
CA GLY A 155 -6.88 -5.62 2.72
C GLY A 155 -6.03 -5.14 1.54
N TRP A 156 -5.98 -3.83 1.33
CA TRP A 156 -5.19 -3.22 0.24
C TRP A 156 -3.68 -3.45 0.45
N ILE A 157 -3.20 -3.24 1.68
CA ILE A 157 -1.80 -3.50 2.02
C ILE A 157 -1.50 -4.98 1.85
N HIS A 158 -2.37 -5.86 2.32
CA HIS A 158 -2.14 -7.30 2.22
C HIS A 158 -2.10 -7.78 0.75
N ALA A 159 -3.00 -7.28 -0.10
CA ALA A 159 -3.05 -7.63 -1.52
C ALA A 159 -1.85 -7.10 -2.32
N ALA A 160 -1.26 -5.98 -1.91
CA ALA A 160 -0.04 -5.46 -2.53
C ALA A 160 1.18 -6.38 -2.34
N PHE A 161 1.17 -7.23 -1.31
CA PHE A 161 2.28 -8.16 -1.02
C PHE A 161 1.94 -9.64 -1.28
N PHE A 162 0.66 -10.00 -1.31
CA PHE A 162 0.21 -11.40 -1.42
C PHE A 162 -0.94 -11.52 -2.43
N GLN A 163 -0.65 -12.01 -3.64
CA GLN A 163 -1.61 -12.21 -4.74
C GLN A 163 -2.45 -13.47 -4.54
N ASN A 164 -3.46 -13.43 -3.68
CA ASN A 164 -4.10 -14.67 -3.21
C ASN A 164 -5.58 -14.84 -3.61
N ASN A 165 -6.15 -13.93 -4.43
CA ASN A 165 -7.60 -13.92 -4.69
C ASN A 165 -7.97 -14.06 -6.17
N ILE A 166 -7.16 -14.74 -6.99
CA ILE A 166 -7.38 -14.85 -8.45
C ILE A 166 -8.77 -15.43 -8.78
N GLU A 167 -9.20 -16.48 -8.08
CA GLU A 167 -10.52 -17.09 -8.30
C GLU A 167 -11.68 -16.14 -7.94
N ALA A 168 -11.55 -15.45 -6.80
CA ALA A 168 -12.57 -14.52 -6.31
C ALA A 168 -12.68 -13.27 -7.20
N ASP A 169 -11.54 -12.75 -7.67
CA ASP A 169 -11.47 -11.64 -8.63
C ASP A 169 -12.01 -12.06 -10.00
N ASN A 170 -11.72 -13.29 -10.43
CA ASN A 170 -12.23 -13.85 -11.68
C ASN A 170 -13.76 -13.95 -11.72
N HIS A 171 -14.39 -14.33 -10.60
CA HIS A 171 -15.86 -14.35 -10.51
C HIS A 171 -16.48 -12.96 -10.74
N LEU A 172 -15.78 -11.87 -10.41
CA LEU A 172 -16.29 -10.52 -10.64
C LEU A 172 -16.45 -10.21 -12.13
N CYS A 173 -15.56 -10.71 -13.00
CA CYS A 173 -15.70 -10.60 -14.46
C CYS A 173 -17.02 -11.24 -14.94
N LEU A 174 -17.38 -12.38 -14.36
CA LEU A 174 -18.57 -13.17 -14.72
C LEU A 174 -19.88 -12.58 -14.21
N THR A 175 -19.84 -11.56 -13.34
CA THR A 175 -21.06 -10.83 -12.96
C THR A 175 -21.64 -10.02 -14.13
N CYS A 176 -20.80 -9.68 -15.11
CA CYS A 176 -21.19 -8.94 -16.31
C CYS A 176 -21.08 -9.80 -17.58
N HIS A 177 -20.09 -10.69 -17.67
CA HIS A 177 -19.91 -11.59 -18.81
C HIS A 177 -20.58 -12.96 -18.58
N ASN A 178 -21.32 -13.46 -19.58
CA ASN A 178 -21.97 -14.77 -19.50
C ASN A 178 -21.31 -15.75 -20.47
N LEU A 179 -20.38 -16.57 -19.99
CA LEU A 179 -19.64 -17.53 -20.82
C LEU A 179 -20.20 -18.96 -20.72
N GLY A 180 -21.49 -19.10 -20.38
CA GLY A 180 -22.17 -20.38 -20.23
C GLY A 180 -21.76 -21.16 -18.98
N ASP A 181 -21.92 -22.48 -19.02
CA ASP A 181 -21.81 -23.35 -17.83
C ASP A 181 -20.36 -23.62 -17.38
N THR A 182 -19.39 -23.35 -18.26
CA THR A 182 -17.96 -23.64 -18.02
C THR A 182 -17.09 -22.40 -18.23
N PRO A 183 -17.37 -21.27 -17.56
CA PRO A 183 -16.74 -19.98 -17.86
C PRO A 183 -15.23 -19.96 -17.58
N ASN A 184 -14.77 -20.78 -16.63
CA ASN A 184 -13.36 -20.87 -16.20
C ASN A 184 -12.61 -22.02 -16.89
N THR A 185 -13.11 -22.50 -18.03
CA THR A 185 -12.40 -23.49 -18.85
C THR A 185 -11.82 -22.80 -20.08
N ALA A 186 -10.81 -23.42 -20.69
CA ALA A 186 -10.27 -22.92 -21.95
C ALA A 186 -11.38 -22.82 -23.00
N HIS A 187 -11.48 -21.65 -23.66
CA HIS A 187 -12.53 -21.34 -24.63
C HIS A 187 -13.97 -21.50 -24.11
N SER A 188 -14.14 -21.55 -22.79
CA SER A 188 -15.42 -21.84 -22.14
C SER A 188 -16.03 -23.16 -22.64
N GLN A 189 -15.19 -24.14 -22.96
CA GLN A 189 -15.57 -25.47 -23.42
C GLN A 189 -15.12 -26.55 -22.44
N PRO A 190 -15.93 -27.58 -22.20
CA PRO A 190 -15.50 -28.71 -21.40
C PRO A 190 -14.32 -29.43 -22.08
N PRO A 191 -13.38 -30.03 -21.33
CA PRO A 191 -12.22 -30.74 -21.90
C PRO A 191 -12.59 -31.80 -22.94
N SER A 192 -13.77 -32.42 -22.81
CA SER A 192 -14.30 -33.40 -23.77
C SER A 192 -14.57 -32.81 -25.17
N ALA A 193 -14.91 -31.51 -25.26
CA ALA A 193 -15.16 -30.81 -26.52
C ALA A 193 -13.87 -30.32 -27.20
N LEU A 194 -12.77 -30.20 -26.45
CA LEU A 194 -11.48 -29.68 -26.93
C LEU A 194 -10.50 -30.76 -27.40
N ARG A 195 -10.93 -32.03 -27.50
CA ARG A 195 -10.06 -33.12 -27.93
C ARG A 195 -9.49 -32.85 -29.32
N PRO A 196 -8.16 -32.89 -29.51
CA PRO A 196 -7.52 -32.52 -30.75
C PRO A 196 -7.93 -33.51 -31.85
N THR A 197 -8.74 -33.04 -32.78
CA THR A 197 -8.97 -33.75 -34.05
C THR A 197 -7.80 -33.41 -34.97
N GLY A 198 -6.78 -34.28 -34.99
CA GLY A 198 -5.84 -34.41 -36.10
C GLY A 198 -4.82 -33.28 -36.31
N LEU A 199 -3.86 -33.12 -35.39
CA LEU A 199 -2.57 -32.49 -35.73
C LEU A 199 -1.53 -33.58 -35.96
N ASP A 200 -1.10 -33.74 -37.22
CA ASP A 200 -0.03 -34.66 -37.62
C ASP A 200 1.26 -34.32 -36.86
N SER A 201 1.72 -35.27 -36.06
CA SER A 201 2.81 -35.15 -35.08
C SER A 201 4.22 -34.96 -35.69
N SER A 202 4.32 -34.64 -36.98
CA SER A 202 5.57 -34.72 -37.74
C SER A 202 6.45 -33.46 -37.70
N GLN A 203 6.00 -32.32 -37.16
CA GLN A 203 6.78 -31.06 -37.16
C GLN A 203 7.37 -30.66 -35.78
N THR A 204 7.22 -31.51 -34.76
CA THR A 204 7.38 -31.15 -33.33
C THR A 204 8.70 -31.64 -32.70
N SER A 205 9.86 -31.39 -33.30
CA SER A 205 11.13 -31.92 -32.76
C SER A 205 12.04 -30.90 -32.06
N ARG A 206 12.01 -29.61 -32.43
CA ARG A 206 12.94 -28.60 -31.87
C ARG A 206 12.35 -27.61 -30.87
N LYS A 207 11.04 -27.34 -30.90
CA LYS A 207 10.37 -26.45 -29.93
C LYS A 207 9.99 -27.14 -28.61
N THR A 208 10.08 -28.47 -28.58
CA THR A 208 9.58 -29.34 -27.50
C THR A 208 10.42 -29.23 -26.22
N LEU A 209 11.75 -29.09 -26.34
CA LEU A 209 12.62 -28.95 -25.17
C LEU A 209 12.49 -27.57 -24.50
N THR A 210 12.40 -26.50 -25.28
CA THR A 210 12.18 -25.13 -24.77
C THR A 210 10.80 -25.00 -24.14
N LEU A 211 9.78 -25.63 -24.71
CA LEU A 211 8.42 -25.64 -24.15
C LEU A 211 8.34 -26.45 -22.85
N ALA A 212 9.02 -27.60 -22.78
CA ALA A 212 9.14 -28.39 -21.56
C ALA A 212 9.85 -27.64 -20.43
N MET A 213 10.95 -26.93 -20.75
CA MET A 213 11.64 -26.08 -19.76
C MET A 213 10.78 -24.91 -19.29
N THR A 214 10.01 -24.27 -20.19
CA THR A 214 9.13 -23.16 -19.83
C THR A 214 8.01 -23.64 -18.89
N ARG A 215 7.40 -24.79 -19.16
CA ARG A 215 6.38 -25.41 -18.30
C ARG A 215 6.88 -25.74 -16.90
N SER A 216 8.12 -26.24 -16.77
CA SER A 216 8.71 -26.50 -15.45
C SER A 216 9.02 -25.23 -14.66
N LEU A 217 9.24 -24.09 -15.35
CA LEU A 217 9.49 -22.80 -14.71
C LEU A 217 8.20 -22.04 -14.36
N THR A 218 7.15 -22.17 -15.17
CA THR A 218 5.88 -21.48 -14.96
C THR A 218 4.91 -22.27 -14.08
N GLY A 219 5.20 -23.53 -13.76
CA GLY A 219 4.26 -24.43 -13.09
C GLY A 219 3.08 -24.71 -14.01
N ALA A 220 3.21 -25.72 -14.88
CA ALA A 220 2.09 -26.13 -15.73
C ALA A 220 0.88 -26.46 -14.84
N HIS A 221 -0.21 -25.72 -15.03
CA HIS A 221 -1.50 -25.98 -14.38
C HIS A 221 -2.00 -27.36 -14.81
N GLU A 222 -2.38 -28.19 -13.84
CA GLU A 222 -3.03 -29.47 -14.10
C GLU A 222 -4.38 -29.24 -14.80
N GLU A 223 -4.85 -30.22 -15.59
CA GLU A 223 -6.05 -30.15 -16.45
C GLU A 223 -7.37 -29.82 -15.73
N GLU A 224 -7.36 -29.71 -14.40
CA GLU A 224 -8.54 -29.54 -13.54
C GLU A 224 -8.62 -28.16 -12.85
N GLU A 225 -7.61 -27.30 -12.99
CA GLU A 225 -7.59 -26.00 -12.31
C GLU A 225 -8.31 -24.92 -13.13
N ALA A 226 -9.24 -24.21 -12.49
CA ALA A 226 -10.04 -23.16 -13.12
C ALA A 226 -9.16 -22.04 -13.70
N LEU A 227 -9.31 -21.77 -15.00
CA LEU A 227 -8.57 -20.70 -15.68
C LEU A 227 -9.25 -19.35 -15.42
N ALA A 228 -8.49 -18.39 -14.91
CA ALA A 228 -8.97 -17.02 -14.74
C ALA A 228 -8.97 -16.24 -16.07
N CYS A 229 -9.93 -15.33 -16.24
CA CYS A 229 -10.07 -14.46 -17.41
C CYS A 229 -8.77 -13.68 -17.70
N MET A 230 -8.12 -13.18 -16.64
CA MET A 230 -6.89 -12.39 -16.73
C MET A 230 -5.65 -13.18 -17.18
N SER A 231 -5.72 -14.52 -17.19
CA SER A 231 -4.65 -15.36 -17.73
C SER A 231 -4.42 -15.10 -19.23
N CYS A 232 -5.48 -14.70 -19.93
CA CYS A 232 -5.45 -14.39 -21.37
C CYS A 232 -5.71 -12.90 -21.63
N HIS A 233 -6.72 -12.35 -20.97
CA HIS A 233 -7.21 -10.99 -21.16
C HIS A 233 -6.62 -10.06 -20.09
N THR A 234 -5.42 -9.55 -20.34
CA THR A 234 -4.74 -8.66 -19.39
C THR A 234 -5.20 -7.22 -19.54
N GLU A 235 -5.68 -6.67 -18.43
CA GLU A 235 -6.12 -5.28 -18.33
C GLU A 235 -4.97 -4.35 -17.86
N HIS A 236 -5.23 -3.05 -17.67
CA HIS A 236 -4.26 -2.02 -17.22
C HIS A 236 -3.17 -1.63 -18.23
N LYS A 237 -3.31 -2.05 -19.48
CA LYS A 237 -2.35 -1.68 -20.54
C LYS A 237 -2.72 -0.37 -21.26
N GLY A 238 -3.82 0.28 -20.87
CA GLY A 238 -4.27 1.56 -21.39
C GLY A 238 -5.48 1.49 -22.32
N ARG A 239 -6.16 2.64 -22.49
CA ARG A 239 -7.42 2.75 -23.26
C ARG A 239 -7.35 2.28 -24.72
N ASN A 240 -6.18 2.38 -25.33
CA ASN A 240 -5.98 2.02 -26.74
C ASN A 240 -5.62 0.54 -26.93
N MET A 241 -5.53 -0.23 -25.84
CA MET A 241 -5.24 -1.65 -25.92
C MET A 241 -6.51 -2.42 -26.21
N ASP A 242 -6.41 -3.30 -27.20
CA ASP A 242 -7.45 -4.25 -27.51
C ASP A 242 -7.21 -5.52 -26.70
N ILE A 243 -7.98 -5.69 -25.63
CA ILE A 243 -7.90 -6.84 -24.73
C ILE A 243 -8.35 -8.14 -25.41
N SER A 244 -9.06 -8.06 -26.55
CA SER A 244 -9.45 -9.23 -27.34
C SER A 244 -8.30 -9.78 -28.21
N LEU A 245 -7.27 -8.97 -28.45
CA LEU A 245 -6.09 -9.41 -29.20
C LEU A 245 -5.15 -10.20 -28.31
N MET A 246 -4.91 -11.44 -28.69
CA MET A 246 -3.97 -12.34 -28.03
C MET A 246 -2.82 -12.72 -28.98
N SER A 247 -1.61 -12.80 -28.44
CA SER A 247 -0.44 -13.29 -29.19
C SER A 247 -0.40 -14.82 -29.21
N ASN A 248 0.24 -15.41 -30.23
CA ASN A 248 0.43 -16.86 -30.31
C ASN A 248 1.16 -17.43 -29.08
N ASP A 249 2.10 -16.66 -28.50
CA ASP A 249 2.90 -17.09 -27.36
C ASP A 249 2.05 -17.25 -26.09
N GLN A 250 1.02 -16.41 -25.91
CA GLN A 250 0.07 -16.52 -24.79
C GLN A 250 -0.79 -17.79 -24.89
N CYS A 251 -1.11 -18.24 -26.10
CA CYS A 251 -1.84 -19.49 -26.30
C CYS A 251 -0.90 -20.70 -26.11
N GLN A 252 0.36 -20.58 -26.55
CA GLN A 252 1.32 -21.67 -26.53
C GLN A 252 1.80 -22.05 -25.12
N SER A 253 1.62 -21.20 -24.12
CA SER A 253 1.98 -21.49 -22.73
C SER A 253 1.22 -22.69 -22.16
N CYS A 254 -0.03 -22.88 -22.60
CA CYS A 254 -0.89 -23.96 -22.12
C CYS A 254 -1.04 -25.11 -23.14
N HIS A 255 -1.10 -24.82 -24.44
CA HIS A 255 -1.29 -25.85 -25.47
C HIS A 255 -0.13 -26.85 -25.56
N GLU A 256 -0.46 -28.15 -25.49
CA GLU A 256 0.52 -29.25 -25.55
C GLU A 256 1.18 -29.40 -26.94
N SER A 257 0.41 -29.14 -28.00
CA SER A 257 0.90 -29.15 -29.36
C SER A 257 1.38 -27.76 -29.75
N ALA A 258 2.61 -27.69 -30.26
CA ALA A 258 3.15 -26.46 -30.79
C ALA A 258 2.58 -26.17 -32.18
N PHE A 259 2.08 -24.95 -32.41
CA PHE A 259 1.64 -24.50 -33.73
C PHE A 259 2.50 -23.32 -34.22
N LEU A 260 2.57 -23.15 -35.55
CA LEU A 260 3.38 -22.11 -36.20
C LEU A 260 2.74 -20.72 -36.06
N SER A 261 1.43 -20.61 -36.25
CA SER A 261 0.63 -19.42 -35.96
C SER A 261 -0.85 -19.76 -35.81
N PHE A 262 -1.58 -18.99 -35.00
CA PHE A 262 -3.02 -19.15 -34.82
C PHE A 262 -3.80 -19.02 -36.14
N SER A 263 -3.35 -18.14 -37.02
CA SER A 263 -3.92 -17.92 -38.36
C SER A 263 -3.84 -19.12 -39.31
N GLN A 264 -3.01 -20.13 -39.01
CA GLN A 264 -2.81 -21.31 -39.85
C GLN A 264 -3.58 -22.55 -39.33
N GLY A 265 -4.10 -22.48 -38.09
CA GLY A 265 -4.78 -23.60 -37.41
C GLY A 265 -6.19 -23.29 -36.90
N HIS A 266 -6.71 -22.07 -37.04
CA HIS A 266 -8.05 -21.68 -36.61
C HIS A 266 -8.87 -21.08 -37.77
N PRO A 267 -10.19 -21.35 -37.86
CA PRO A 267 -11.08 -20.64 -38.79
C PRO A 267 -11.02 -19.12 -38.62
N ASN A 268 -11.14 -18.39 -39.74
CA ASN A 268 -11.07 -16.93 -39.75
C ASN A 268 -12.22 -16.31 -38.95
N PHE A 269 -11.88 -15.57 -37.88
CA PHE A 269 -12.80 -14.77 -37.09
C PHE A 269 -13.09 -13.43 -37.79
N GLY A 270 -13.76 -13.45 -38.94
CA GLY A 270 -13.88 -12.29 -39.82
C GLY A 270 -14.26 -10.98 -39.10
N SER A 271 -15.49 -10.87 -38.63
CA SER A 271 -16.01 -9.69 -37.94
C SER A 271 -16.56 -10.07 -36.55
N TYR A 272 -15.84 -10.96 -35.88
CA TYR A 272 -16.15 -11.36 -34.51
C TYR A 272 -15.62 -10.31 -33.52
N PRO A 273 -16.37 -9.91 -32.48
CA PRO A 273 -17.78 -10.24 -32.20
C PRO A 273 -18.80 -9.27 -32.82
N TYR A 274 -18.37 -8.21 -33.53
CA TYR A 274 -19.28 -7.18 -34.07
C TYR A 274 -19.31 -7.11 -35.60
N LEU A 275 -20.52 -7.20 -36.17
CA LEU A 275 -20.76 -6.99 -37.60
C LEU A 275 -20.62 -5.51 -38.04
N ARG A 276 -20.82 -4.54 -37.13
CA ARG A 276 -20.63 -3.10 -37.39
C ARG A 276 -20.50 -2.30 -36.08
N ARG A 277 -19.62 -1.29 -36.04
CA ARG A 277 -19.54 -0.31 -34.93
C ARG A 277 -20.78 0.61 -34.92
N THR A 278 -21.22 1.03 -33.74
CA THR A 278 -22.29 2.04 -33.60
C THR A 278 -21.85 3.37 -34.22
N GLY A 279 -22.75 4.03 -34.96
CA GLY A 279 -22.46 5.28 -35.66
C GLY A 279 -22.52 6.55 -34.80
N ILE A 280 -22.82 6.41 -33.51
CA ILE A 280 -22.99 7.52 -32.57
C ILE A 280 -21.78 7.54 -31.64
N ALA A 281 -21.05 8.65 -31.63
CA ALA A 281 -20.04 8.90 -30.62
C ALA A 281 -20.74 9.24 -29.30
N PHE A 282 -20.83 8.27 -28.39
CA PHE A 282 -21.52 8.39 -27.11
C PHE A 282 -20.52 8.35 -25.95
N ASP A 283 -20.51 9.39 -25.11
CA ASP A 283 -19.66 9.47 -23.92
C ASP A 283 -20.48 9.18 -22.66
N HIS A 284 -20.29 7.98 -22.11
CA HIS A 284 -20.97 7.51 -20.90
C HIS A 284 -20.75 8.43 -19.69
N VAL A 285 -19.53 8.94 -19.49
CA VAL A 285 -19.18 9.76 -18.33
C VAL A 285 -19.90 11.10 -18.42
N SER A 286 -19.80 11.75 -19.57
CA SER A 286 -20.50 13.01 -19.81
C SER A 286 -22.01 12.85 -19.68
N HIS A 287 -22.58 11.78 -20.26
CA HIS A 287 -24.02 11.56 -20.22
C HIS A 287 -24.52 11.34 -18.78
N ILE A 288 -23.91 10.39 -18.07
CA ILE A 288 -24.34 10.00 -16.72
C ILE A 288 -24.09 11.13 -15.72
N LYS A 289 -22.85 11.67 -15.70
CA LYS A 289 -22.48 12.69 -14.72
C LYS A 289 -23.12 14.05 -14.97
N LYS A 290 -23.69 14.34 -16.15
CA LYS A 290 -24.36 15.63 -16.40
C LYS A 290 -25.87 15.56 -16.27
N HIS A 291 -26.50 14.52 -16.83
CA HIS A 291 -27.96 14.51 -17.01
C HIS A 291 -28.73 13.83 -15.87
N PHE A 292 -28.04 13.13 -14.97
CA PHE A 292 -28.67 12.47 -13.82
C PHE A 292 -28.32 13.13 -12.47
N GLN A 293 -27.84 14.38 -12.49
CA GLN A 293 -27.64 15.16 -11.26
C GLN A 293 -28.92 15.85 -10.79
N ASP A 294 -29.87 16.08 -11.70
CA ASP A 294 -31.13 16.74 -11.40
C ASP A 294 -32.04 15.81 -10.59
N GLU A 295 -32.74 16.34 -9.58
CA GLU A 295 -33.64 15.57 -8.70
C GLU A 295 -34.73 14.81 -9.48
N GLU A 296 -35.11 15.32 -10.64
CA GLU A 296 -36.10 14.72 -11.54
C GLU A 296 -35.62 13.40 -12.15
N PHE A 297 -34.31 13.29 -12.46
CA PHE A 297 -33.75 12.17 -13.21
C PHE A 297 -32.84 11.28 -12.36
N VAL A 298 -32.40 11.72 -11.18
CA VAL A 298 -31.47 10.97 -10.32
C VAL A 298 -31.93 9.54 -10.03
N ALA A 299 -33.25 9.33 -9.88
CA ALA A 299 -33.84 8.01 -9.63
C ALA A 299 -33.78 7.06 -10.84
N GLN A 300 -33.54 7.59 -12.04
CA GLN A 300 -33.49 6.87 -13.31
C GLN A 300 -32.04 6.66 -13.78
N ALA A 301 -31.06 7.09 -12.96
CA ALA A 301 -29.65 6.91 -13.26
C ALA A 301 -29.33 5.41 -13.44
N PRO A 302 -28.66 5.01 -14.55
CA PRO A 302 -28.28 3.63 -14.73
C PRO A 302 -27.25 3.24 -13.66
N THR A 303 -27.59 2.27 -12.83
CA THR A 303 -26.73 1.76 -11.75
C THR A 303 -25.83 0.61 -12.20
N THR A 304 -26.11 0.05 -13.38
CA THR A 304 -25.38 -1.08 -13.95
C THR A 304 -25.24 -0.92 -15.47
N CYS A 305 -24.15 -1.46 -16.03
CA CYS A 305 -23.91 -1.51 -17.47
C CYS A 305 -25.03 -2.25 -18.22
N ALA A 306 -25.69 -3.21 -17.55
CA ALA A 306 -26.74 -4.06 -18.11
C ALA A 306 -28.01 -3.30 -18.53
N HIS A 307 -28.18 -2.04 -18.12
CA HIS A 307 -29.28 -1.20 -18.61
C HIS A 307 -29.13 -0.82 -20.10
N CYS A 308 -27.89 -0.68 -20.57
CA CYS A 308 -27.59 -0.28 -21.95
C CYS A 308 -26.89 -1.36 -22.76
N HIS A 309 -26.34 -2.37 -22.08
CA HIS A 309 -25.64 -3.48 -22.70
C HIS A 309 -26.28 -4.81 -22.33
N ALA A 310 -26.22 -5.76 -23.25
CA ALA A 310 -26.59 -7.15 -23.01
C ALA A 310 -25.44 -8.06 -23.47
N PRO A 311 -25.27 -9.25 -22.89
CA PRO A 311 -24.42 -10.26 -23.47
C PRO A 311 -24.87 -10.56 -24.91
N SER A 312 -23.92 -10.82 -25.80
CA SER A 312 -24.18 -11.36 -27.13
C SER A 312 -24.85 -12.73 -27.04
N ILE A 313 -25.32 -13.26 -28.16
CA ILE A 313 -25.99 -14.58 -28.20
C ILE A 313 -25.07 -15.70 -27.66
N ASP A 314 -23.77 -15.60 -27.92
CA ASP A 314 -22.73 -16.48 -27.39
C ASP A 314 -22.16 -16.00 -26.04
N GLY A 315 -22.62 -14.85 -25.55
CA GLY A 315 -22.29 -14.24 -24.26
C GLY A 315 -20.83 -13.83 -24.06
N ALA A 316 -20.00 -14.07 -25.06
CA ALA A 316 -18.58 -13.73 -25.11
C ALA A 316 -18.31 -12.21 -25.26
N ALA A 317 -19.30 -11.45 -25.73
CA ALA A 317 -19.18 -10.00 -25.87
C ALA A 317 -20.35 -9.27 -25.21
N MET A 318 -20.12 -8.03 -24.78
CA MET A 318 -21.21 -7.13 -24.42
C MET A 318 -21.59 -6.32 -25.66
N VAL A 319 -22.84 -6.44 -26.10
CA VAL A 319 -23.42 -5.67 -27.19
C VAL A 319 -24.30 -4.56 -26.63
N THR A 320 -24.42 -3.45 -27.34
CA THR A 320 -25.37 -2.40 -26.98
C THR A 320 -26.78 -2.89 -27.27
N SER A 321 -27.67 -2.72 -26.30
CA SER A 321 -29.11 -2.93 -26.48
C SER A 321 -29.69 -1.91 -27.47
N GLY A 322 -30.85 -2.23 -28.05
CA GLY A 322 -31.51 -1.37 -29.03
C GLY A 322 -31.99 -0.04 -28.42
N PHE A 323 -32.20 0.97 -29.28
CA PHE A 323 -32.68 2.30 -28.87
C PHE A 323 -33.92 2.24 -27.97
N GLU A 324 -34.88 1.36 -28.30
CA GLU A 324 -36.13 1.24 -27.54
C GLU A 324 -35.92 0.76 -26.10
N THR A 325 -34.88 -0.02 -25.87
CA THR A 325 -34.54 -0.52 -24.53
C THR A 325 -33.71 0.48 -23.75
N SER A 326 -32.76 1.15 -24.41
CA SER A 326 -31.71 1.92 -23.71
C SER A 326 -31.94 3.43 -23.67
N CYS A 327 -32.75 3.97 -24.58
CA CYS A 327 -32.83 5.42 -24.78
C CYS A 327 -34.27 5.93 -24.80
N ALA A 328 -35.21 5.12 -25.31
CA ALA A 328 -36.56 5.59 -25.59
C ALA A 328 -37.34 6.08 -24.37
N ALA A 329 -37.08 5.54 -23.18
CA ALA A 329 -37.75 5.96 -21.96
C ALA A 329 -37.60 7.47 -21.66
N CYS A 330 -36.46 8.07 -22.03
CA CYS A 330 -36.19 9.49 -21.80
C CYS A 330 -36.16 10.30 -23.10
N HIS A 331 -35.77 9.70 -24.22
CA HIS A 331 -35.53 10.43 -25.47
C HIS A 331 -36.59 10.20 -26.56
N ALA A 332 -37.49 9.20 -26.45
CA ALA A 332 -38.45 8.94 -27.53
C ALA A 332 -39.42 10.10 -27.74
N GLY A 333 -39.84 10.80 -26.67
CA GLY A 333 -40.69 11.99 -26.76
C GLY A 333 -39.99 13.15 -27.49
N GLU A 334 -38.73 13.42 -27.13
CA GLU A 334 -37.91 14.47 -27.77
C GLU A 334 -37.72 14.21 -29.27
N ILE A 335 -37.51 12.95 -29.66
CA ILE A 335 -37.35 12.56 -31.07
C ILE A 335 -38.68 12.65 -31.83
N LYS A 336 -39.81 12.37 -31.17
CA LYS A 336 -41.15 12.48 -31.76
C LYS A 336 -41.64 13.92 -31.84
N GLY A 337 -40.93 14.88 -31.23
CA GLY A 337 -41.30 16.29 -31.20
C GLY A 337 -42.36 16.63 -30.16
N ASP A 338 -42.57 15.74 -29.19
CA ASP A 338 -43.39 16.05 -28.01
C ASP A 338 -42.60 17.06 -27.16
N ALA A 339 -43.21 18.20 -26.85
CA ALA A 339 -42.57 19.23 -26.04
C ALA A 339 -42.28 18.69 -24.63
N ARG A 340 -41.08 19.00 -24.11
CA ARG A 340 -40.67 18.75 -22.72
C ARG A 340 -41.65 19.40 -21.74
#